data_AF-A0A1B7VGA0-F1
#
_entry.id   AF-A0A1B7VGA0-F1
#
_cell.length_a   1.000
_cell.length_b   1.000
_cell.length_c   1.000
_cell.angle_alpha   90.00
_cell.angle_beta   90.00
_cell.angle_gamma   90.00
#
_symmetry.space_group_name_H-M   'P 1'
#
loop_
_entity.id
_entity.type
_entity.pdbx_description
1 polymer ?
#
loop_
_entity_poly.entity_id
_entity_poly.type
_entity_poly.pdbx_seq_one_letter_code
_entity_poly.pdbx_strand_id
1 'polypeptide(L)'
;MAQLASEMDDLSRAEYEKLSPDAKDDFDKKAGINMYADPNIGEAFHISTGGKDHPDKPADVGTWNFHWAGVIIKSGSDTMTLENYSVGDYTKENKDWVFQMYGVGKKGQSFHEEHKDVHKQHGDAPTSLVAVRPKSQEE
;
A
#
# COMPACT_ATOMS: atom_id res chain seq x y z
N MET A 1 -19.85 -11.53 13.28
CA MET A 1 -18.50 -10.95 13.24
C MET A 1 -18.19 -10.30 11.90
N ALA A 2 -18.26 -11.03 10.77
CA ALA A 2 -17.93 -10.46 9.44
C ALA A 2 -18.78 -9.25 9.01
N GLN A 3 -20.09 -9.26 9.27
CA GLN A 3 -20.98 -8.15 8.94
C GLN A 3 -20.66 -6.86 9.72
N LEU A 4 -20.44 -6.98 11.03
CA LEU A 4 -20.06 -5.85 11.88
C LEU A 4 -18.70 -5.24 11.50
N ALA A 5 -17.74 -6.08 11.09
CA ALA A 5 -16.45 -5.60 10.62
C ALA A 5 -16.57 -4.81 9.30
N SER A 6 -17.35 -5.33 8.35
CA SER A 6 -17.66 -4.63 7.09
C SER A 6 -18.36 -3.29 7.31
N GLU A 7 -19.35 -3.23 8.20
CA GLU A 7 -20.06 -1.99 8.51
C GLU A 7 -19.14 -0.95 9.16
N MET A 8 -18.22 -1.41 10.02
CA MET A 8 -17.26 -0.53 10.68
C MET A 8 -16.22 0.00 9.69
N ASP A 9 -15.73 -0.81 8.77
CA ASP A 9 -14.82 -0.38 7.71
C ASP A 9 -15.46 0.67 6.78
N ASP A 10 -16.74 0.48 6.44
CA ASP A 10 -17.49 1.45 5.62
C ASP A 10 -17.69 2.78 6.35
N LEU A 11 -18.02 2.74 7.65
CA LEU A 11 -18.15 3.94 8.47
C LEU A 11 -16.81 4.65 8.65
N SER A 12 -15.74 3.92 8.97
CA SER A 12 -14.40 4.49 9.14
C SER A 12 -13.90 5.15 7.85
N ARG A 13 -14.13 4.53 6.69
CA ARG A 13 -13.80 5.13 5.39
C ARG A 13 -14.65 6.36 5.10
N ALA A 14 -15.95 6.32 5.38
CA ALA A 14 -16.84 7.46 5.16
C ALA A 14 -16.47 8.67 6.03
N GLU A 15 -16.02 8.47 7.26
CA GLU A 15 -15.53 9.57 8.11
C GLU A 15 -14.18 10.09 7.63
N TYR A 16 -13.26 9.20 7.24
CA TYR A 16 -11.97 9.59 6.66
C TYR A 16 -12.16 10.48 5.42
N GLU A 17 -13.09 10.13 4.53
CA GLU A 17 -13.36 10.89 3.32
C GLU A 17 -13.93 12.30 3.53
N LYS A 18 -14.47 12.60 4.72
CA LYS A 18 -14.95 13.95 5.06
C LYS A 18 -13.84 14.89 5.50
N LEU A 19 -12.65 14.37 5.82
CA LEU A 19 -11.52 15.17 6.26
C LEU A 19 -11.00 16.06 5.13
N SER A 20 -10.53 17.26 5.47
CA SER A 20 -9.77 18.09 4.54
C SER A 20 -8.45 17.40 4.14
N PRO A 21 -7.81 17.78 3.02
CA PRO A 21 -6.51 17.20 2.64
C PRO A 21 -5.47 17.24 3.75
N ASP A 22 -5.35 18.37 4.46
CA ASP A 22 -4.39 18.53 5.57
C ASP A 22 -4.76 17.62 6.76
N ALA A 23 -6.06 17.49 7.07
CA ALA A 23 -6.51 16.61 8.16
C ALA A 23 -6.34 15.12 7.81
N LYS A 24 -6.44 14.75 6.53
CA LYS A 24 -6.11 13.40 6.05
C LYS A 24 -4.62 13.12 6.20
N ASP A 25 -3.76 14.07 5.79
CA ASP A 25 -2.31 13.94 5.94
C ASP A 25 -1.89 13.77 7.42
N ASP A 26 -2.45 14.60 8.31
CA ASP A 26 -2.23 14.49 9.76
C ASP A 26 -2.69 13.13 10.31
N PHE A 27 -3.84 12.64 9.85
CA PHE A 27 -4.34 11.31 10.22
C PHE A 27 -3.40 10.20 9.72
N ASP A 28 -3.03 10.23 8.44
CA ASP A 28 -2.18 9.22 7.81
C ASP A 28 -0.83 9.13 8.50
N LYS A 29 -0.25 10.29 8.85
CA LYS A 29 0.99 10.40 9.60
C LYS A 29 0.88 9.79 10.99
N LYS A 30 -0.22 10.08 11.69
CA LYS A 30 -0.45 9.54 13.04
C LYS A 30 -0.72 8.04 13.01
N ALA A 31 -1.41 7.55 11.99
CA ALA A 31 -1.74 6.14 11.81
C ALA A 31 -0.59 5.31 11.22
N GLY A 32 0.41 5.95 10.60
CA GLY A 32 1.52 5.26 9.93
C GLY A 32 1.09 4.54 8.66
N ILE A 33 0.21 5.16 7.87
CA ILE A 33 -0.34 4.61 6.63
C ILE A 33 0.04 5.47 5.41
N ASN A 34 -0.24 4.96 4.22
CA ASN A 34 0.03 5.63 2.94
C ASN A 34 1.49 6.07 2.82
N MET A 35 1.76 7.36 2.57
CA MET A 35 3.13 7.88 2.44
C MET A 35 3.96 7.82 3.74
N TYR A 36 3.31 7.49 4.86
CA TYR A 36 3.92 7.37 6.19
C TYR A 36 4.07 5.92 6.68
N ALA A 37 3.71 4.92 5.85
CA ALA A 37 4.01 3.53 6.17
C ALA A 37 5.54 3.34 6.19
N ASP A 38 6.07 2.83 7.31
CA ASP A 38 7.52 2.74 7.53
C ASP A 38 7.94 1.37 8.12
N PRO A 39 7.92 0.30 7.31
CA PRO A 39 8.30 -1.04 7.74
C PRO A 39 9.80 -1.12 8.10
N ASN A 40 10.10 -1.98 9.07
CA ASN A 40 11.45 -2.37 9.46
C ASN A 40 11.97 -3.55 8.63
N ILE A 41 13.27 -3.85 8.74
CA ILE A 41 13.87 -5.04 8.15
C ILE A 41 13.14 -6.30 8.66
N GLY A 42 12.68 -7.13 7.73
CA GLY A 42 11.90 -8.34 8.02
C GLY A 42 10.37 -8.12 8.06
N GLU A 43 9.91 -6.87 7.97
CA GLU A 43 8.51 -6.50 7.74
C GLU A 43 8.28 -6.25 6.24
N ALA A 44 7.04 -5.94 5.86
CA ALA A 44 6.70 -5.63 4.47
C ALA A 44 5.83 -4.38 4.37
N PHE A 45 5.93 -3.70 3.23
CA PHE A 45 4.85 -2.87 2.77
C PHE A 45 3.72 -3.75 2.26
N HIS A 46 2.49 -3.33 2.54
CA HIS A 46 1.27 -3.86 1.93
C HIS A 46 0.50 -2.69 1.31
N ILE A 47 -0.04 -2.86 0.11
CA ILE A 47 -1.02 -1.94 -0.46
C ILE A 47 -2.28 -2.70 -0.83
N SER A 48 -3.41 -2.26 -0.29
CA SER A 48 -4.73 -2.69 -0.73
C SER A 48 -5.21 -1.77 -1.84
N THR A 49 -5.69 -2.36 -2.92
CA THR A 49 -6.40 -1.62 -3.98
C THR A 49 -7.67 -1.00 -3.44
N GLY A 50 -7.99 0.22 -3.87
CA GLY A 50 -9.18 0.92 -3.39
C GLY A 50 -9.64 2.03 -4.32
N GLY A 51 -10.87 2.49 -4.08
CA GLY A 51 -11.55 3.48 -4.90
C GLY A 51 -12.46 2.88 -5.96
N LYS A 52 -13.01 3.74 -6.82
CA LYS A 52 -13.96 3.34 -7.89
C LYS A 52 -13.30 3.28 -9.25
N ASP A 53 -12.23 4.04 -9.43
CA ASP A 53 -11.59 4.22 -10.71
C ASP A 53 -10.25 3.49 -10.71
N HIS A 54 -10.07 2.62 -11.70
CA HIS A 54 -8.76 2.11 -12.09
C HIS A 54 -8.32 2.88 -13.32
N PRO A 55 -7.58 3.99 -13.15
CA PRO A 55 -7.09 4.75 -14.28
C PRO A 55 -6.29 3.81 -15.19
N ASP A 56 -6.56 3.90 -16.50
CA ASP A 56 -5.84 3.17 -17.55
C ASP A 56 -6.08 1.65 -17.61
N LYS A 57 -7.06 1.09 -16.87
CA LYS A 57 -7.44 -0.33 -16.96
C LYS A 57 -8.65 -0.58 -17.89
N PRO A 58 -8.59 -1.56 -18.81
CA PRO A 58 -9.78 -2.03 -19.52
C PRO A 58 -10.83 -2.62 -18.56
N ALA A 59 -12.11 -2.46 -18.89
CA ALA A 59 -13.23 -2.84 -18.02
C ALA A 59 -13.36 -4.36 -17.78
N ASP A 60 -12.73 -5.18 -18.61
CA ASP A 60 -12.88 -6.64 -18.70
C ASP A 60 -11.68 -7.43 -18.13
N VAL A 61 -10.59 -6.76 -17.76
CA VAL A 61 -9.43 -7.43 -17.12
C VAL A 61 -9.52 -7.34 -15.61
N GLY A 62 -9.12 -8.38 -14.89
CA GLY A 62 -8.94 -8.31 -13.43
C GLY A 62 -7.85 -7.29 -13.08
N THR A 63 -8.00 -6.57 -11.96
CA THR A 63 -6.92 -5.76 -11.40
C THR A 63 -6.28 -6.51 -10.23
N TRP A 64 -5.09 -6.08 -9.82
CA TRP A 64 -4.47 -6.58 -8.60
C TRP A 64 -5.27 -6.09 -7.40
N ASN A 65 -5.64 -7.00 -6.51
CA ASN A 65 -6.38 -6.70 -5.29
C ASN A 65 -5.46 -6.15 -4.18
N PHE A 66 -4.19 -6.54 -4.19
CA PHE A 66 -3.16 -6.05 -3.29
C PHE A 66 -1.76 -6.28 -3.84
N HIS A 67 -0.75 -5.68 -3.22
CA HIS A 67 0.67 -5.95 -3.46
C HIS A 67 1.49 -5.91 -2.17
N TRP A 68 2.60 -6.65 -2.15
CA TRP A 68 3.51 -6.77 -1.00
C TRP A 68 4.95 -6.53 -1.42
N ALA A 69 5.70 -5.82 -0.59
CA ALA A 69 7.13 -5.62 -0.79
C ALA A 69 7.91 -5.85 0.51
N GLY A 70 8.67 -6.93 0.57
CA GLY A 70 9.42 -7.32 1.76
C GLY A 70 10.66 -6.47 1.94
N VAL A 71 10.85 -5.87 3.11
CA VAL A 71 12.00 -5.02 3.42
C VAL A 71 13.20 -5.87 3.80
N ILE A 72 14.30 -5.67 3.08
CA ILE A 72 15.56 -6.41 3.29
C ILE A 72 16.70 -5.53 3.81
N ILE A 73 16.68 -4.22 3.54
CA ILE A 73 17.69 -3.26 3.99
C ILE A 73 16.99 -1.95 4.36
N LYS A 74 17.47 -1.27 5.39
CA LYS A 74 17.00 0.05 5.81
C LYS A 74 18.16 0.94 6.26
N SER A 75 18.13 2.22 5.89
CA SER A 75 19.05 3.25 6.35
C SER A 75 18.31 4.57 6.52
N GLY A 76 18.05 4.96 7.77
CA GLY A 76 17.21 6.13 8.05
C GLY A 76 15.80 5.93 7.49
N SER A 77 15.33 6.89 6.68
CA SER A 77 14.04 6.83 5.98
C SER A 77 14.05 5.97 4.72
N ASP A 78 15.23 5.58 4.24
CA ASP A 78 15.38 4.87 2.97
C ASP A 78 15.30 3.36 3.22
N THR A 79 14.51 2.68 2.40
CA THR A 79 14.15 1.28 2.58
C THR A 79 14.30 0.57 1.24
N MET A 80 15.04 -0.54 1.22
CA MET A 80 15.15 -1.39 0.03
C MET A 80 14.33 -2.66 0.23
N THR A 81 13.51 -2.95 -0.77
CA THR A 81 12.64 -4.11 -0.83
C THR A 81 13.21 -5.19 -1.74
N LEU A 82 12.80 -6.43 -1.52
CA LEU A 82 12.84 -7.49 -2.53
C LEU A 82 11.40 -7.84 -2.87
N GLU A 83 11.01 -7.58 -4.12
CA GLU A 83 9.62 -7.72 -4.55
C GLU A 83 9.51 -8.18 -6.00
N ASN A 84 8.29 -8.49 -6.42
CA ASN A 84 7.94 -8.82 -7.79
C ASN A 84 6.79 -7.91 -8.23
N TYR A 85 6.94 -7.23 -9.36
CA TYR A 85 5.90 -6.34 -9.86
C TYR A 85 4.94 -7.05 -10.79
N SER A 86 3.72 -6.55 -10.79
CA SER A 86 2.78 -6.80 -11.87
C SER A 86 3.25 -6.18 -13.18
N VAL A 87 3.03 -6.86 -14.30
CA VAL A 87 3.27 -6.31 -15.65
C VAL A 87 1.95 -5.82 -16.27
N GLY A 88 2.04 -4.92 -17.26
CA GLY A 88 0.85 -4.39 -17.95
C GLY A 88 0.03 -5.41 -18.74
N ASP A 89 0.58 -6.62 -18.94
CA ASP A 89 -0.15 -7.77 -19.48
C ASP A 89 -0.78 -8.57 -18.34
N TYR A 90 -2.06 -8.30 -18.06
CA TYR A 90 -2.85 -8.93 -16.99
C TYR A 90 -3.06 -10.45 -17.16
N THR A 91 -2.61 -11.05 -18.27
CA THR A 91 -2.68 -12.51 -18.49
C THR A 91 -1.38 -13.22 -18.13
N LYS A 92 -0.33 -12.48 -17.78
CA LYS A 92 1.00 -13.03 -17.48
C LYS A 92 1.36 -12.88 -16.01
N GLU A 93 1.79 -13.98 -15.43
CA GLU A 93 2.51 -13.98 -14.17
C GLU A 93 3.93 -13.46 -14.41
N ASN A 94 4.33 -12.42 -13.68
CA ASN A 94 5.72 -11.99 -13.65
C ASN A 94 6.50 -12.87 -12.66
N LYS A 95 7.63 -13.43 -13.08
CA LYS A 95 8.49 -14.26 -12.22
C LYS A 95 9.80 -13.58 -11.83
N ASP A 96 10.03 -12.36 -12.32
CA ASP A 96 11.26 -11.62 -12.08
C ASP A 96 11.19 -10.89 -10.73
N TRP A 97 12.21 -11.10 -9.91
CA TRP A 97 12.35 -10.41 -8.63
C TRP A 97 13.29 -9.22 -8.78
N VAL A 98 12.96 -8.11 -8.15
CA VAL A 98 13.72 -6.86 -8.23
C VAL A 98 13.96 -6.27 -6.86
N PHE A 99 15.03 -5.48 -6.76
CA PHE A 99 15.26 -4.60 -5.63
C PHE A 99 14.74 -3.22 -5.96
N GLN A 100 13.84 -2.70 -5.15
CA GLN A 100 13.36 -1.31 -5.27
C GLN A 100 13.66 -0.54 -3.99
N MET A 101 13.86 0.77 -4.13
CA MET A 101 14.09 1.67 -3.02
C MET A 101 12.93 2.62 -2.84
N TYR A 102 12.53 2.81 -1.59
CA TYR A 102 11.49 3.76 -1.18
C TYR A 102 11.98 4.62 -0.02
N GLY A 103 11.41 5.81 0.11
CA GLY A 103 11.73 6.75 1.18
C GLY A 103 10.47 7.27 1.87
N VAL A 104 10.46 7.27 3.21
CA VAL A 104 9.39 7.86 4.01
C VAL A 104 9.67 9.34 4.29
N GLY A 105 8.64 10.19 4.19
CA GLY A 105 8.73 11.61 4.54
C GLY A 105 9.26 12.54 3.45
N LYS A 106 9.46 12.03 2.22
CA LYS A 106 9.71 12.84 1.03
C LYS A 106 8.66 12.53 -0.04
N LYS A 107 8.04 13.59 -0.55
CA LYS A 107 7.05 13.50 -1.62
C LYS A 107 7.66 12.85 -2.87
N GLY A 108 6.93 11.91 -3.45
CA GLY A 108 7.28 11.17 -4.67
C GLY A 108 8.35 10.10 -4.45
N GLN A 109 8.57 9.63 -3.22
CA GLN A 109 9.52 8.55 -2.93
C GLN A 109 8.90 7.41 -2.12
N SER A 110 7.69 7.60 -1.59
CA SER A 110 7.07 6.57 -0.77
C SER A 110 6.57 5.40 -1.63
N PHE A 111 6.52 4.22 -1.03
CA PHE A 111 5.91 3.03 -1.64
C PHE A 111 4.50 3.31 -2.16
N HIS A 112 3.72 4.09 -1.40
CA HIS A 112 2.36 4.46 -1.74
C HIS A 112 2.28 5.30 -3.01
N GLU A 113 3.08 6.36 -3.11
CA GLU A 113 3.08 7.26 -4.27
C GLU A 113 3.57 6.56 -5.54
N GLU A 114 4.60 5.72 -5.46
CA GLU A 114 5.07 4.93 -6.60
C GLU A 114 3.95 4.03 -7.15
N HIS A 115 3.20 3.36 -6.28
CA HIS A 115 2.12 2.47 -6.72
C HIS A 115 0.85 3.20 -7.17
N LYS A 116 0.50 4.30 -6.49
CA LYS A 116 -0.72 5.06 -6.77
C LYS A 116 -0.55 6.04 -7.92
N ASP A 117 0.51 6.85 -7.90
CA ASP A 117 0.65 8.02 -8.76
C ASP A 117 1.56 7.75 -9.97
N VAL A 118 2.58 6.90 -9.82
CA VAL A 118 3.51 6.55 -10.91
C VAL A 118 3.01 5.34 -11.71
N HIS A 119 2.82 4.20 -11.05
CA HIS A 119 2.41 2.95 -11.71
C HIS A 119 0.90 2.80 -11.89
N LYS A 120 0.09 3.45 -11.04
CA LYS A 120 -1.37 3.49 -11.11
C LYS A 120 -2.05 2.11 -11.09
N GLN A 121 -1.46 1.15 -10.39
CA GLN A 121 -1.92 -0.26 -10.40
C GLN A 121 -3.04 -0.55 -9.39
N HIS A 122 -3.24 0.33 -8.40
CA HIS A 122 -4.06 0.05 -7.21
C HIS A 122 -5.29 0.97 -7.05
N GLY A 123 -5.75 1.58 -8.14
CA GLY A 123 -6.94 2.44 -8.17
C GLY A 123 -6.65 3.87 -7.73
N ASP A 124 -7.71 4.68 -7.59
CA ASP A 124 -7.62 6.11 -7.25
C ASP A 124 -7.54 6.38 -5.74
N ALA A 125 -7.95 5.41 -4.90
CA ALA A 125 -7.89 5.51 -3.45
C ALA A 125 -7.35 4.23 -2.77
N PRO A 126 -6.12 3.77 -3.11
CA PRO A 126 -5.50 2.67 -2.40
C PRO A 126 -5.13 3.05 -0.96
N THR A 127 -4.80 2.05 -0.15
CA THR A 127 -4.25 2.26 1.20
C THR A 127 -3.00 1.43 1.40
N SER A 128 -1.90 2.06 1.83
CA SER A 128 -0.66 1.36 2.16
C SER A 128 -0.46 1.24 3.67
N LEU A 129 0.04 0.09 4.11
CA LEU A 129 0.16 -0.29 5.52
C LEU A 129 1.51 -0.99 5.74
N VAL A 130 1.97 -1.00 7.00
CA VAL A 130 3.03 -1.91 7.44
C VAL A 130 2.40 -3.27 7.76
N ALA A 131 2.92 -4.31 7.13
CA ALA A 131 2.53 -5.66 7.45
C ALA A 131 3.61 -6.38 8.24
N VAL A 132 3.22 -6.83 9.43
CA VAL A 132 4.10 -7.41 10.43
C VAL A 132 3.80 -8.90 10.60
N ARG A 133 4.84 -9.68 10.88
CA ARG A 133 4.63 -11.05 11.37
C ARG A 133 4.03 -10.95 12.78
N PRO A 134 2.94 -11.67 13.09
CA PRO A 134 2.48 -11.78 14.47
C PRO A 134 3.62 -12.31 15.34
N LYS A 135 3.91 -11.64 16.46
CA LYS A 135 4.82 -12.21 17.46
C LYS A 135 4.24 -13.56 17.88
N SER A 136 5.02 -14.64 17.76
CA SER A 136 4.64 -15.91 18.38
C SER A 136 4.41 -15.62 19.86
N GLN A 137 3.28 -16.07 20.41
CA GLN A 137 3.18 -16.16 21.85
C GLN A 137 4.33 -17.08 22.30
N GLU A 138 5.31 -16.55 23.03
CA GLU A 138 6.34 -17.36 23.65
C GLU A 138 5.63 -18.32 24.61
N GLU A 139 5.84 -19.63 24.44
CA GLU A 139 5.40 -20.69 25.36
C GLU A 139 6.27 -20.73 26.62
#